data_AF-K1TZ63-F1
#
_entry.id   AF-K1TZ63-F1
#
_cell.length_a   1.000
_cell.length_b   1.000
_cell.length_c   1.000
_cell.angle_alpha   90.00
_cell.angle_beta   90.00
_cell.angle_gamma   90.00
#
_symmetry.space_group_name_H-M   'P 1'
#
loop_
_entity.id
_entity.type
_entity.pdbx_description
1 polymer ?
#
loop_
_entity_poly.entity_id
_entity_poly.type
_entity_poly.pdbx_seq_one_letter_code
_entity_poly.pdbx_strand_id
1 'polypeptide(L)' 'MFVMNYKSTRDVKVNVPSAYAISQGLSSDGGLFVPENLPKLSEEKIMSLCDMSYAERAYEIFRL' A
#
# COMPACT_ATOMS: atom_id res chain seq x y z
N MET A 1 -4.67 -15.37 1.80
CA MET A 1 -3.71 -14.25 1.72
C MET A 1 -4.54 -13.03 1.35
N PHE A 2 -4.88 -12.19 2.32
CA PHE A 2 -5.65 -10.97 2.05
C PHE A 2 -4.67 -9.89 1.60
N VAL A 3 -4.86 -9.35 0.40
CA VAL A 3 -4.04 -8.28 -0.17
C VAL A 3 -4.83 -6.99 -0.02
N MET A 4 -4.18 -5.90 0.40
CA MET A 4 -4.81 -4.59 0.54
C MET A 4 -5.24 -4.05 -0.83
N ASN A 5 -6.49 -3.58 -0.90
CA ASN A 5 -7.00 -2.90 -2.08
C ASN A 5 -6.79 -1.39 -2.02
N TYR A 6 -6.96 -0.73 -3.17
CA TYR A 6 -6.76 0.69 -3.39
C TYR A 6 -8.06 1.34 -3.88
N LYS A 7 -8.29 2.57 -3.43
CA LYS A 7 -9.43 3.43 -3.75
C LYS A 7 -8.98 4.67 -4.50
N SER A 8 -9.90 5.31 -5.21
CA SER A 8 -9.64 6.63 -5.78
C SER A 8 -9.82 7.72 -4.73
N THR A 9 -8.99 8.75 -4.75
CA THR A 9 -9.18 9.99 -3.98
C THR A 9 -10.45 10.76 -4.35
N ARG A 10 -11.10 10.43 -5.47
CA ARG A 10 -12.33 11.09 -5.96
C ARG A 10 -13.57 10.19 -5.94
N ASP A 11 -13.38 8.88 -5.87
CA ASP A 11 -14.48 7.91 -5.72
C ASP A 11 -14.06 6.75 -4.82
N VAL A 12 -14.66 6.72 -3.62
CA VAL A 12 -14.42 5.68 -2.61
C VAL A 12 -15.04 4.32 -2.98
N LYS A 13 -15.88 4.27 -4.02
CA LYS A 13 -16.44 3.00 -4.54
C LYS A 13 -15.44 2.25 -5.40
N VAL A 14 -14.44 2.94 -5.96
CA VAL A 14 -13.30 2.29 -6.61
C VAL A 14 -12.59 1.43 -5.56
N ASN A 15 -12.44 0.14 -5.84
CA ASN A 15 -11.85 -0.81 -4.92
C ASN A 15 -11.14 -1.90 -5.74
N VAL A 16 -9.83 -1.75 -5.92
CA VAL A 16 -9.05 -2.57 -6.86
C VAL A 16 -7.76 -3.08 -6.23
N PRO A 17 -7.22 -4.24 -6.68
CA PRO A 17 -5.94 -4.73 -6.19
C PRO A 17 -4.78 -3.78 -6.54
N SER A 18 -3.70 -3.82 -5.75
CA SER A 18 -2.48 -3.04 -5.97
C SER A 18 -1.90 -3.21 -7.39
N ALA A 19 -1.87 -4.44 -7.91
CA ALA A 19 -1.39 -4.74 -9.26
C ALA A 19 -2.19 -3.97 -10.34
N TYR A 20 -3.51 -3.87 -10.18
CA TYR A 20 -4.35 -3.10 -11.10
C TYR A 20 -4.04 -1.61 -10.98
N ALA A 21 -4.04 -1.05 -9.77
CA ALA A 21 -3.75 0.36 -9.52
C ALA A 21 -2.39 0.79 -10.13
N ILE A 22 -1.35 -0.03 -9.95
CA ILE A 22 -0.01 0.21 -10.51
C ILE A 22 -0.05 0.18 -12.04
N SER A 23 -0.69 -0.83 -12.63
CA SER A 23 -0.76 -0.98 -14.09
C SER A 23 -1.58 0.13 -14.77
N GLN A 24 -2.63 0.62 -14.10
CA GLN A 24 -3.50 1.69 -14.58
C GLN A 24 -2.85 3.09 -14.42
N GLY A 25 -2.05 3.28 -13.37
CA GLY A 25 -1.46 4.57 -13.03
C GLY A 25 -2.47 5.54 -12.40
N LEU A 26 -3.30 6.19 -13.23
CA LEU A 26 -4.33 7.14 -12.78
C LEU A 26 -5.72 6.49 -12.80
N SER A 27 -6.52 6.73 -11.76
CA SER A 27 -7.90 6.24 -11.73
C SER A 27 -8.73 6.87 -12.85
N SER A 28 -9.73 6.13 -13.37
CA SER A 28 -10.56 6.55 -14.52
C SER A 28 -11.39 7.82 -14.27
N ASP A 29 -11.62 8.17 -13.00
CA ASP A 29 -12.25 9.42 -12.55
C ASP A 29 -11.26 10.60 -12.42
N GLY A 30 -10.00 10.39 -12.83
CA GLY A 30 -8.90 11.34 -12.70
C GLY A 30 -8.36 11.51 -11.28
N GLY A 31 -8.76 10.64 -10.35
CA GLY A 31 -8.21 10.59 -8.99
C GLY A 31 -6.92 9.77 -8.89
N LEU A 32 -6.26 9.84 -7.74
CA LEU A 32 -5.08 9.03 -7.41
C LEU A 32 -5.51 7.78 -6.65
N PHE A 33 -4.80 6.67 -6.86
CA PHE A 33 -4.99 5.47 -6.06
C PHE A 33 -4.32 5.61 -4.69
N VAL A 34 -5.06 5.34 -3.62
CA VAL A 34 -4.58 5.29 -2.23
C VAL A 34 -5.06 3.99 -1.58
N PRO A 35 -4.32 3.39 -0.64
CA PRO A 35 -4.75 2.16 0.00
C PRO A 35 -6.04 2.37 0.80
N GLU A 36 -6.87 1.35 0.89
CA GLU A 36 -8.16 1.44 1.60
C GLU A 36 -8.01 1.73 3.10
N ASN A 37 -6.87 1.39 3.68
CA ASN A 37 -6.46 1.67 5.05
C ASN A 37 -4.94 1.89 5.08
N LEU A 38 -4.44 2.67 6.03
CA LEU A 38 -3.00 2.75 6.27
C LEU A 38 -2.57 1.61 7.20
N PRO A 39 -1.58 0.78 6.80
CA PRO A 39 -1.02 -0.23 7.69
C PRO A 39 -0.46 0.40 8.96
N LYS A 40 -0.60 -0.31 10.08
CA LYS A 40 -0.08 0.13 11.38
C LYS A 40 1.05 -0.79 11.79
N LEU A 41 2.13 -0.20 12.29
CA LEU A 41 3.29 -0.90 12.80
C LEU A 41 3.38 -0.66 14.31
N SER A 42 3.68 -1.70 15.08
CA SER A 42 4.05 -1.54 16.48
C SER A 42 5.44 -0.91 16.59
N GLU A 43 5.72 -0.29 17.73
CA GLU A 43 7.06 0.23 18.04
C GLU A 43 8.12 -0.88 17.95
N GLU A 44 7.85 -2.06 18.50
CA GLU A 44 8.72 -3.24 18.37
C GLU A 44 9.04 -3.58 16.91
N LYS A 45 8.02 -3.58 16.04
CA LYS A 45 8.23 -3.85 14.61
C LYS A 45 9.07 -2.75 13.97
N ILE A 46 8.83 -1.48 14.28
CA ILE A 46 9.63 -0.36 13.78
C ILE A 46 11.09 -0.53 14.21
N MET A 47 11.35 -0.87 15.47
CA MET A 47 12.71 -1.11 15.97
C MET A 47 13.40 -2.26 15.24
N SER A 48 12.68 -3.35 14.94
CA SER A 48 13.24 -4.47 14.17
C SER A 48 13.65 -4.10 12.74
N LEU A 49 13.08 -3.04 12.15
CA LEU A 49 13.43 -2.58 10.81
C LEU A 49 14.79 -1.84 10.76
N CYS A 50 15.25 -1.31 11.90
CA CYS A 50 16.49 -0.54 11.98
C CYS A 50 17.72 -1.38 11.65
N ASP A 51 17.72 -2.65 12.05
CA ASP A 51 18.84 -3.58 11.87
C ASP A 51 18.88 -4.23 10.48
N MET A 52 17.84 -4.02 9.67
CA MET A 52 17.73 -4.60 8.33
C MET A 52 18.53 -3.81 7.29
N SER A 53 19.00 -4.50 6.25
CA SER A 53 19.48 -3.82 5.04
C SER A 53 18.33 -3.05 4.38
N TYR A 54 18.68 -2.10 3.52
CA TYR A 54 17.68 -1.30 2.80
C TYR A 54 16.69 -2.18 2.02
N ALA A 55 17.18 -3.22 1.34
CA ALA A 55 16.35 -4.10 0.52
C ALA A 55 15.37 -4.92 1.36
N GLU A 56 15.85 -5.48 2.48
CA GLU A 56 15.02 -6.24 3.42
C GLU A 56 13.97 -5.33 4.07
N ARG A 57 14.36 -4.13 4.48
CA ARG A 57 13.45 -3.12 5.03
C ARG A 57 12.37 -2.75 4.03
N ALA A 58 12.73 -2.50 2.77
CA ALA A 58 11.77 -2.17 1.71
C ALA A 58 10.80 -3.33 1.46
N TYR A 59 11.28 -4.57 1.41
CA TYR A 59 10.45 -5.76 1.28
C TYR A 59 9.44 -5.88 2.43
N GLU A 60 9.88 -5.67 3.67
CA GLU A 60 9.02 -5.71 4.85
C GLU A 60 7.98 -4.59 4.88
N ILE A 61 8.25 -3.42 4.27
CA ILE A 61 7.27 -2.35 4.11
C ILE A 61 6.29 -2.63 2.97
N PHE A 62 6.74 -3.16 1.82
CA PHE A 62 5.87 -3.39 0.65
C PHE A 62 4.86 -4.53 0.83
N ARG A 63 5.08 -5.43 1.79
CA ARG A 63 4.18 -6.55 2.10
C ARG A 63 3.06 -6.23 3.08
N LEU A 64 3.04 -5.01 3.65
CA LEU A 64 2.02 -4.53 4.59
C LEU A 64 0.72 -4.19 3.84
#